data_AF-A0A937JBL0-F1
#
_entry.id   AF-A0A937JBL0-F1
#
_cell.length_a   1.000
_cell.length_b   1.000
_cell.length_c   1.000
_cell.angle_alpha   90.00
_cell.angle_beta   90.00
_cell.angle_gamma   90.00
#
_symmetry.space_group_name_H-M   'P 1'
#
loop_
_entity.id
_entity.type
_entity.pdbx_description
1 polymer ?
#
loop_
_entity_poly.entity_id
_entity_poly.type
_entity_poly.pdbx_seq_one_letter_code
_entity_poly.pdbx_strand_id
1 'polypeptide(L)' 'MRTYLYTDFEGCISEIAEKNTRSMHAHEKAGFRSIHSYHDGEQIWHIVVLDWQEAH' A
#
# COMPACT_ATOMS: atom_id res chain seq x y z
N MET A 1 9.24 6.70 10.94
CA MET A 1 9.03 6.78 9.48
C MET A 1 8.01 7.85 9.14
N ARG A 2 6.74 7.72 9.54
CA ARG A 2 5.72 8.78 9.35
C ARG A 2 6.16 10.16 9.86
N THR A 3 6.75 10.23 11.06
CA THR A 3 7.17 11.49 11.72
C THR A 3 8.20 12.34 10.95
N TYR A 4 8.92 11.76 9.99
CA TYR A 4 9.94 12.47 9.21
C TYR A 4 9.55 12.70 7.74
N LEU A 5 8.49 12.06 7.26
CA LEU A 5 8.10 12.09 5.85
C LEU A 5 6.74 12.77 5.63
N TYR A 6 5.91 12.89 6.67
CA TYR A 6 4.57 13.48 6.53
C TYR A 6 4.59 14.97 6.15
N THR A 7 5.71 15.66 6.36
CA THR A 7 5.87 17.08 6.02
C THR A 7 6.01 17.32 4.52
N ASP A 8 6.59 16.34 3.80
CA ASP A 8 7.00 16.50 2.41
C ASP A 8 6.24 15.57 1.46
N PHE A 9 5.53 14.57 2.00
CA PHE A 9 4.80 13.57 1.25
C PHE A 9 3.40 13.35 1.81
N GLU A 10 2.45 13.10 0.92
CA GLU A 10 1.03 12.90 1.24
C GLU A 10 0.72 11.44 1.63
N GLY A 11 1.62 10.51 1.31
CA GLY A 11 1.45 9.10 1.58
C GLY A 11 2.55 8.23 1.01
N CYS A 12 2.30 6.92 0.98
CA CYS A 12 3.20 5.91 0.43
C CYS A 12 2.42 4.96 -0.48
N ILE A 13 2.98 4.65 -1.66
CA ILE A 13 2.43 3.66 -2.59
C ILE A 13 3.40 2.46 -2.63
N SER A 14 2.84 1.25 -2.65
CA SER A 14 3.57 -0.01 -2.78
C SER A 14 2.80 -0.99 -3.66
N GLU A 15 3.48 -2.02 -4.16
CA GLU A 15 2.88 -3.09 -4.95
C GLU A 15 3.10 -4.44 -4.27
N ILE A 16 2.05 -5.26 -4.22
CA ILE A 16 2.06 -6.54 -3.51
C ILE A 16 1.40 -7.60 -4.39
N ALA A 17 2.12 -8.68 -4.68
CA ALA A 17 1.56 -9.81 -5.38
C ALA A 17 0.41 -10.42 -4.56
N GLU A 18 -0.73 -10.71 -5.20
CA GLU A 18 -1.95 -11.26 -4.58
C GLU A 18 -1.67 -12.52 -3.76
N LYS A 19 -0.76 -13.37 -4.25
CA LYS A 19 -0.36 -14.62 -3.58
C LYS A 19 0.43 -14.39 -2.27
N ASN A 20 0.97 -13.19 -2.04
CA ASN A 20 1.73 -12.84 -0.85
C ASN A 20 0.83 -12.32 0.28
N THR A 21 -0.06 -13.19 0.76
CA THR A 21 -1.06 -12.90 1.80
C THR A 21 -0.45 -12.38 3.10
N ARG A 22 0.76 -12.83 3.45
CA ARG A 22 1.51 -12.31 4.62
C ARG A 22 1.83 -10.82 4.47
N SER A 23 2.35 -10.42 3.31
CA SER A 23 2.64 -9.01 3.04
C SER A 23 1.35 -8.20 3.02
N MET A 24 0.28 -8.75 2.42
CA MET A 24 -1.01 -8.07 2.35
C MET A 24 -1.58 -7.76 3.73
N HIS A 25 -1.69 -8.76 4.60
CA HIS A 25 -2.16 -8.55 5.97
C HIS A 25 -1.27 -7.58 6.77
N ALA A 26 0.05 -7.56 6.52
CA ALA A 26 0.94 -6.61 7.18
C ALA A 26 0.67 -5.16 6.74
N HIS A 27 0.43 -4.94 5.44
CA HIS A 27 0.12 -3.62 4.90
C HIS A 27 -1.29 -3.16 5.31
N GLU A 28 -2.30 -4.04 5.28
CA GLU A 28 -3.64 -3.74 5.79
C GLU A 28 -3.61 -3.32 7.26
N LYS A 29 -2.87 -4.04 8.11
CA LYS A 29 -2.68 -3.67 9.53
C LYS A 29 -1.97 -2.33 9.72
N ALA A 30 -1.12 -1.94 8.78
CA ALA A 30 -0.45 -0.65 8.78
C ALA A 30 -1.33 0.50 8.24
N GLY A 31 -2.52 0.20 7.74
CA GLY A 31 -3.47 1.18 7.20
C GLY A 31 -3.39 1.37 5.69
N PHE A 32 -2.67 0.51 4.96
CA PHE A 32 -2.70 0.53 3.51
C PHE A 32 -4.05 0.00 2.98
N ARG A 33 -4.52 0.59 1.88
CA ARG A 33 -5.70 0.14 1.13
C ARG A 33 -5.33 -0.13 -0.33
N SER A 34 -5.95 -1.14 -0.94
CA SER A 34 -5.80 -1.40 -2.38
C SER A 34 -6.54 -0.34 -3.19
N ILE A 35 -5.86 0.27 -4.15
CA ILE A 35 -6.42 1.29 -5.06
C ILE A 35 -6.48 0.82 -6.50
N HIS A 36 -5.68 -0.19 -6.86
CA HIS A 36 -5.69 -0.76 -8.19
C HIS A 36 -5.14 -2.19 -8.16
N SER A 37 -5.48 -2.99 -9.16
CA SER A 37 -4.81 -4.25 -9.42
C SER A 37 -4.57 -4.44 -10.91
N TYR A 38 -3.46 -5.09 -11.25
CA TYR A 38 -3.12 -5.44 -12.62
C TYR A 38 -2.52 -6.84 -12.67
N HIS A 39 -2.58 -7.45 -13.85
CA HIS A 39 -1.96 -8.74 -14.13
C HIS A 39 -0.75 -8.51 -15.04
N ASP A 40 0.44 -8.97 -14.63
CA ASP A 40 1.68 -8.75 -15.38
C ASP A 40 1.97 -9.83 -16.44
N GLY A 41 1.16 -10.89 -16.46
CA GLY A 41 1.33 -12.07 -17.32
C GLY A 41 1.64 -13.34 -16.53
N GLU A 42 2.05 -13.21 -15.27
CA GLU A 42 2.38 -14.33 -14.38
C GLU A 42 1.50 -14.34 -13.11
N GLN A 43 1.20 -13.17 -12.57
CA GLN A 43 0.38 -13.03 -11.36
C GLN A 43 -0.35 -11.68 -11.29
N ILE A 44 -1.28 -11.62 -10.35
CA ILE A 44 -1.99 -10.39 -10.00
C ILE A 44 -1.17 -9.63 -8.97
N TRP A 45 -1.04 -8.33 -9.18
CA TRP A 45 -0.44 -7.36 -8.28
C TRP A 45 -1.49 -6.38 -7.79
N HIS A 46 -1.44 -6.03 -6.52
CA HIS A 46 -2.23 -4.97 -5.91
C HIS A 46 -1.35 -3.75 -5.69
N ILE A 47 -1.74 -2.62 -6.28
CA ILE A 47 -1.21 -1.31 -5.92
C ILE A 47 -1.95 -0.86 -4.66
N VAL A 48 -1.21 -0.65 -3.57
CA VAL A 48 -1.76 -0.21 -2.29
C VAL A 48 -1.22 1.16 -1.90
N VAL A 49 -2.06 1.96 -1.24
CA VAL A 49 -1.70 3.28 -0.73
C VAL A 49 -1.89 3.35 0.79
N LEU A 50 -0.91 3.93 1.47
CA LEU A 50 -1.05 4.48 2.81
C LEU A 50 -1.17 5.99 2.68
N ASP A 51 -2.38 6.50 2.88
CA ASP A 51 -2.68 7.92 2.83
C ASP A 51 -2.46 8.54 4.22
N TRP A 52 -1.63 9.59 4.31
CA TRP A 52 -1.39 10.28 5.57
C TRP A 52 -2.29 11.49 5.79
N GLN A 53 -3.05 11.90 4.78
CA GLN A 53 -4.05 12.96 4.87
C GLN A 53 -5.44 12.43 5.23
N GLU A 54 -5.77 11.16 4.97
CA GLU A 54 -7.05 10.56 5.42
C GLU A 54 -7.15 10.33 6.94
N ALA A 55 -6.07 10.56 7.70
CA ALA A 55 -6.09 10.51 9.16
C ALA A 55 -6.55 11.86 9.75
N HIS A 56 -7.80 12.25 9.46
CA HIS A 56 -8.48 13.39 10.06
C HIS A 56 -9.42 12.95 11.19
#